data_AF-A0A5B6YIC1-F1
#
_entry.id   AF-A0A5B6YIC1-F1
#
_cell.length_a   1.000
_cell.length_b   1.000
_cell.length_c   1.000
_cell.angle_alpha   90.00
_cell.angle_beta   90.00
_cell.angle_gamma   90.00
#
_symmetry.space_group_name_H-M   'P 1'
#
loop_
_entity.id
_entity.type
_entity.pdbx_description
1 polymer ?
#
loop_
_entity_poly.entity_id
_entity_poly.type
_entity_poly.pdbx_seq_one_letter_code
_entity_poly.pdbx_strand_id
1 'polypeptide(L)'
;GRRWWLGAEDPFQCLATCINLAEALRSSSPETTISHMPVHQDGSCNGLQHYAALGRDKLGAAAVNLVGGEKPADVYSGIAARVLDLMRRDAEKDPATDPNALRARLLITQVDRKLVKQTVMTSVYGVTYIGARDQIKRRLKDRGTIADDAELFGASCYAAKTTLTALGEMFEAARGIMSWLGDCAKIIASENEPVRWTTPLGLPVVQPYRKLGRHLVKTSLQVLTLQRETEKVMVKRQRTAFPPNFVHSLDGSHMMMTAVACKRAGLNFAGVHDSYWTHACDVDEMNRILREKFVELYETPILEN
;
A
#
# COMPACT_ATOMS: atom_id res chain seq x y z
N GLY A 1 -13.73 -32.21 -15.18
CA GLY A 1 -13.69 -32.39 -13.71
C GLY A 1 -14.41 -31.24 -13.00
N ARG A 2 -14.33 -31.16 -11.66
CA ARG A 2 -15.10 -30.23 -10.81
C ARG A 2 -14.73 -28.73 -10.90
N ARG A 3 -13.70 -28.38 -11.69
CA ARG A 3 -13.22 -26.99 -11.91
C ARG A 3 -13.05 -26.15 -10.62
N TRP A 4 -12.65 -26.80 -9.52
CA TRP A 4 -12.52 -26.18 -8.18
C TRP A 4 -11.63 -24.93 -8.18
N TRP A 5 -10.53 -24.95 -8.94
CA TRP A 5 -9.56 -23.85 -9.04
C TRP A 5 -10.15 -22.53 -9.58
N LEU A 6 -11.30 -22.56 -10.27
CA LEU A 6 -12.00 -21.33 -10.73
C LEU A 6 -12.53 -20.48 -9.57
N GLY A 7 -12.69 -21.05 -8.38
CA GLY A 7 -13.15 -20.33 -7.18
C GLY A 7 -12.04 -19.64 -6.40
N ALA A 8 -10.77 -19.82 -6.77
CA ALA A 8 -9.65 -19.14 -6.11
C ALA A 8 -9.57 -17.65 -6.48
N GLU A 9 -8.91 -16.85 -5.64
CA GLU A 9 -8.68 -15.42 -5.91
C GLU A 9 -7.83 -15.22 -7.18
N ASP A 10 -6.82 -16.09 -7.39
CA ASP A 10 -5.97 -16.14 -8.57
C ASP A 10 -6.10 -17.50 -9.29
N PRO A 11 -7.14 -17.71 -10.13
CA PRO A 11 -7.49 -19.03 -10.65
C PRO A 11 -6.35 -19.73 -11.40
N PHE A 12 -5.63 -19.03 -12.27
CA PHE A 12 -4.58 -19.63 -13.08
C PHE A 12 -3.32 -19.97 -12.27
N GLN A 13 -2.95 -19.12 -11.29
CA GLN A 13 -1.85 -19.42 -10.37
C GLN A 13 -2.19 -20.63 -9.49
N CYS A 14 -3.45 -20.69 -9.01
CA CYS A 14 -3.97 -21.83 -8.27
C CYS A 14 -3.92 -23.12 -9.11
N LEU A 15 -4.36 -23.07 -10.37
CA LEU A 15 -4.30 -24.23 -11.26
C LEU A 15 -2.85 -24.69 -11.50
N ALA A 16 -1.93 -23.78 -11.78
CA ALA A 16 -0.52 -24.10 -11.98
C ALA A 16 0.08 -24.79 -10.73
N THR A 17 -0.22 -24.26 -9.54
CA THR A 17 0.19 -24.85 -8.26
C THR A 17 -0.43 -26.23 -8.04
N CYS A 18 -1.73 -26.40 -8.37
CA CYS A 18 -2.40 -27.70 -8.29
C CYS A 18 -1.72 -28.76 -9.18
N ILE A 19 -1.29 -28.37 -10.38
CA ILE A 19 -0.59 -29.27 -11.31
C ILE A 19 0.77 -29.68 -10.73
N ASN A 20 1.57 -28.72 -10.27
CA ASN A 20 2.90 -29.00 -9.70
C ASN A 20 2.81 -29.83 -8.40
N LEU A 21 1.84 -29.53 -7.53
CA LEU A 21 1.60 -30.31 -6.31
C LEU A 21 1.15 -31.74 -6.63
N ALA A 22 0.28 -31.93 -7.63
CA ALA A 22 -0.16 -33.26 -8.03
C ALA A 22 0.99 -34.10 -8.63
N GLU A 23 1.94 -33.48 -9.32
CA GLU A 23 3.16 -34.13 -9.80
C GLU A 23 4.02 -34.60 -8.63
N ALA A 24 4.31 -33.72 -7.67
CA ALA A 24 5.09 -34.05 -6.48
C ALA A 24 4.43 -35.16 -5.64
N LEU A 25 3.12 -35.09 -5.41
CA LEU A 25 2.38 -36.09 -4.62
C LEU A 25 2.25 -37.46 -5.30
N ARG A 26 2.43 -37.53 -6.63
CA ARG A 26 2.46 -38.80 -7.37
C ARG A 26 3.84 -39.42 -7.43
N SER A 27 4.89 -38.65 -7.13
CA SER A 27 6.24 -39.15 -7.00
C SER A 27 6.35 -40.08 -5.79
N SER A 28 7.16 -41.14 -5.90
CA SER A 28 7.54 -41.97 -4.75
C SER A 28 8.44 -41.24 -3.75
N SER A 29 8.99 -40.09 -4.15
CA SER A 29 9.82 -39.21 -3.35
C SER A 29 9.47 -37.75 -3.69
N PRO A 30 8.39 -37.19 -3.09
CA PRO A 30 7.94 -35.82 -3.34
C PRO A 30 9.04 -34.77 -3.18
N GLU A 31 9.93 -34.96 -2.21
CA GLU A 31 11.01 -34.06 -1.77
C GLU A 31 12.11 -33.92 -2.82
N THR A 32 12.23 -34.90 -3.72
CA THR A 32 13.17 -34.87 -4.85
C THR A 32 12.52 -34.38 -6.15
N THR A 33 11.24 -34.04 -6.12
CA THR A 33 10.53 -33.55 -7.31
C THR A 33 11.00 -32.13 -7.63
N ILE A 34 11.46 -31.91 -8.85
CA ILE A 34 11.91 -30.59 -9.29
C ILE A 34 10.68 -29.70 -9.50
N SER A 35 10.55 -28.64 -8.70
CA SER A 35 9.50 -27.63 -8.88
C SER A 35 10.03 -26.39 -9.58
N HIS A 36 9.36 -26.00 -10.66
CA HIS A 36 9.61 -24.75 -11.37
C HIS A 36 8.66 -23.62 -10.94
N MET A 37 7.76 -23.89 -10.00
CA MET A 37 6.81 -22.89 -9.51
C MET A 37 7.51 -21.90 -8.59
N PRO A 38 7.44 -20.58 -8.88
CA PRO A 38 7.87 -19.57 -7.91
C PRO A 38 6.89 -19.55 -6.74
N VAL A 39 7.42 -19.47 -5.53
CA VAL A 39 6.63 -19.26 -4.30
C VAL A 39 6.73 -17.80 -3.93
N HIS A 40 5.57 -17.16 -3.76
CA HIS A 40 5.49 -15.74 -3.46
C HIS A 40 5.53 -15.52 -1.94
N GLN A 41 6.37 -14.59 -1.47
CA GLN A 41 6.37 -14.06 -0.11
C GLN A 41 5.98 -12.59 -0.18
N ASP A 42 4.83 -12.23 0.36
CA ASP A 42 4.23 -10.90 0.24
C ASP A 42 4.23 -10.14 1.56
N GLY A 43 4.56 -8.86 1.52
CA GLY A 43 4.57 -7.97 2.68
C GLY A 43 3.16 -7.59 3.14
N SER A 44 2.81 -7.86 4.40
CA SER A 44 1.51 -7.46 4.94
C SER A 44 1.46 -5.94 5.17
N CYS A 45 1.02 -5.20 4.15
CA CYS A 45 0.98 -3.73 4.13
C CYS A 45 2.37 -3.10 4.26
N ASN A 46 3.23 -3.37 3.26
CA ASN A 46 4.64 -3.00 3.27
C ASN A 46 4.89 -1.50 3.55
N GLY A 47 4.07 -0.59 3.02
CA GLY A 47 4.18 0.85 3.33
C GLY A 47 4.05 1.17 4.82
N LEU A 48 3.16 0.50 5.56
CA LEU A 48 3.07 0.65 7.02
C LEU A 48 4.23 -0.03 7.75
N GLN A 49 4.79 -1.12 7.22
CA GLN A 49 6.02 -1.72 7.76
C GLN A 49 7.17 -0.71 7.70
N HIS A 50 7.36 -0.04 6.57
CA HIS A 50 8.38 1.00 6.41
C HIS A 50 8.13 2.19 7.36
N TYR A 51 6.89 2.65 7.51
CA TYR A 51 6.58 3.73 8.46
C TYR A 51 6.79 3.32 9.93
N ALA A 52 6.38 2.12 10.32
CA ALA A 52 6.59 1.62 11.68
C ALA A 52 8.09 1.48 11.99
N ALA A 53 8.90 1.07 11.02
CA ALA A 53 10.34 1.01 11.15
C ALA A 53 10.99 2.41 11.26
N LEU A 54 10.59 3.36 10.39
CA LEU A 54 11.04 4.76 10.45
C LEU A 54 10.72 5.41 11.80
N GLY A 55 9.49 5.22 12.29
CA GLY A 55 9.02 5.82 13.54
C GLY A 55 9.36 5.03 14.80
N ARG A 56 9.97 3.84 14.66
CA ARG A 56 10.19 2.87 15.76
C ARG A 56 8.91 2.62 16.59
N ASP A 57 7.76 2.62 15.92
CA ASP A 57 6.44 2.51 16.54
C ASP A 57 6.16 1.04 16.91
N LYS A 58 6.23 0.72 18.20
CA LYS A 58 6.02 -0.65 18.69
C LYS A 58 4.62 -1.20 18.40
N LEU A 59 3.58 -0.36 18.55
CA LEU A 59 2.20 -0.79 18.34
C LEU A 59 1.92 -0.97 16.84
N GLY A 60 2.35 -0.01 16.03
CA GLY A 60 2.29 -0.10 14.58
C GLY A 60 3.06 -1.32 14.06
N ALA A 61 4.29 -1.55 14.56
CA ALA A 61 5.14 -2.68 14.19
C ALA A 61 4.49 -4.04 14.49
N ALA A 62 3.84 -4.18 15.65
CA ALA A 62 3.08 -5.39 15.98
C ALA A 62 1.89 -5.61 15.04
N ALA A 63 1.18 -4.54 14.66
CA ALA A 63 0.03 -4.62 13.75
C ALA A 63 0.41 -5.06 12.32
N VAL A 64 1.68 -4.86 11.92
CA VAL A 64 2.18 -5.15 10.55
C VAL A 64 3.26 -6.22 10.52
N ASN A 65 3.31 -7.09 11.55
CA ASN A 65 4.16 -8.28 11.61
C ASN A 65 5.68 -8.02 11.62
N LEU A 66 6.12 -6.85 12.09
CA LEU A 66 7.54 -6.59 12.36
C LEU A 66 8.00 -7.14 13.71
N VAL A 67 7.06 -7.37 14.63
CA VAL A 67 7.31 -8.03 15.92
C VAL A 67 6.88 -9.49 15.80
N GLY A 68 7.70 -10.41 16.30
CA GLY A 68 7.37 -11.83 16.34
C GLY A 68 6.08 -12.10 17.11
N GLY A 69 5.20 -12.92 16.55
CA GLY A 69 3.96 -13.36 17.17
C GLY A 69 3.62 -14.79 16.76
N GLU A 70 2.79 -15.46 17.55
CA GLU A 70 2.38 -16.85 17.26
C GLU A 70 1.49 -16.95 16.01
N LYS A 71 0.75 -15.88 15.69
CA LYS A 71 -0.14 -15.79 14.54
C LYS A 71 0.12 -14.50 13.79
N PRO A 72 0.01 -14.49 12.45
CA PRO A 72 0.08 -13.26 11.66
C PRO A 72 -1.01 -12.28 12.10
N ALA A 73 -0.61 -11.05 12.42
CA ALA A 73 -1.51 -9.93 12.59
C ALA A 73 -2.12 -9.53 11.23
N ASP A 74 -3.40 -9.16 11.26
CA ASP A 74 -4.12 -8.65 10.09
C ASP A 74 -4.55 -7.20 10.35
N VAL A 75 -3.66 -6.26 9.98
CA VAL A 75 -3.88 -4.81 10.14
C VAL A 75 -5.23 -4.36 9.57
N TYR A 76 -5.68 -4.97 8.47
CA TYR A 76 -6.94 -4.61 7.83
C TYR A 76 -8.14 -5.01 8.68
N SER A 77 -8.11 -6.18 9.31
CA SER A 77 -9.15 -6.62 10.24
C SER A 77 -9.14 -5.79 11.53
N GLY A 78 -7.95 -5.42 12.03
CA GLY A 78 -7.81 -4.51 13.17
C GLY A 78 -8.43 -3.12 12.90
N ILE A 79 -8.15 -2.55 11.72
CA ILE A 79 -8.75 -1.28 11.30
C ILE A 79 -10.25 -1.42 11.08
N ALA A 80 -10.72 -2.51 10.45
CA ALA A 80 -12.15 -2.75 10.28
C ALA A 80 -12.89 -2.81 11.62
N ALA A 81 -12.32 -3.48 12.63
CA ALA A 81 -12.87 -3.51 13.98
C ALA A 81 -12.92 -2.11 14.59
N ARG A 82 -11.84 -1.32 14.46
CA ARG A 82 -11.83 0.06 14.95
C ARG A 82 -12.86 0.95 14.26
N VAL A 83 -13.01 0.82 12.94
CA VAL A 83 -14.04 1.53 12.16
C VAL A 83 -15.44 1.14 12.65
N LEU A 84 -15.67 -0.14 12.87
CA LEU A 84 -16.95 -0.65 13.37
C LEU A 84 -17.29 -0.06 14.75
N ASP A 85 -16.32 0.02 15.65
CA ASP A 85 -16.51 0.62 16.98
C ASP A 85 -16.85 2.11 16.90
N LEU A 86 -16.16 2.87 16.05
CA LEU A 86 -16.49 4.28 15.81
C LEU A 86 -17.90 4.43 15.23
N MET A 87 -18.27 3.59 14.26
CA MET A 87 -19.61 3.63 13.67
C MET A 87 -20.70 3.23 14.66
N ARG A 88 -20.47 2.27 15.56
CA ARG A 88 -21.43 1.91 16.62
C ARG A 88 -21.72 3.09 17.54
N ARG A 89 -20.68 3.80 17.97
CA ARG A 89 -20.83 5.02 18.79
C ARG A 89 -21.60 6.12 18.06
N ASP A 90 -21.30 6.32 16.78
CA ASP A 90 -22.01 7.33 15.98
C ASP A 90 -23.47 6.94 15.73
N ALA A 91 -23.78 5.65 15.60
CA ALA A 91 -25.14 5.16 15.40
C ALA A 91 -26.06 5.34 16.63
N GLU A 92 -25.50 5.37 17.83
CA GLU A 92 -26.23 5.61 19.09
C GLU A 92 -26.62 7.08 19.27
N LYS A 93 -25.99 8.00 18.55
CA LYS A 93 -26.32 9.44 18.61
C LYS A 93 -27.69 9.74 17.99
N ASP A 94 -28.26 10.88 18.39
CA ASP A 94 -29.51 11.38 17.83
C ASP A 94 -29.30 11.93 16.40
N PRO A 95 -29.96 11.36 15.38
CA PRO A 95 -29.91 11.87 14.00
C PRO A 95 -30.28 13.34 13.83
N ALA A 96 -31.08 13.91 14.73
CA ALA A 96 -31.43 15.34 14.69
C ALA A 96 -30.21 16.24 14.99
N THR A 97 -29.22 15.71 15.71
CA THR A 97 -28.01 16.44 16.14
C THR A 97 -26.75 16.02 15.39
N ASP A 98 -26.66 14.74 14.97
CA ASP A 98 -25.55 14.21 14.18
C ASP A 98 -26.06 13.52 12.91
N PRO A 99 -25.96 14.17 11.74
CA PRO A 99 -26.35 13.58 10.46
C PRO A 99 -25.60 12.28 10.12
N ASN A 100 -24.47 11.99 10.78
CA ASN A 100 -23.73 10.75 10.55
C ASN A 100 -24.38 9.54 11.23
N ALA A 101 -25.27 9.73 12.22
CA ALA A 101 -25.92 8.63 12.93
C ALA A 101 -26.69 7.69 11.99
N LEU A 102 -27.40 8.25 11.00
CA LEU A 102 -28.13 7.45 9.99
C LEU A 102 -27.17 6.66 9.10
N ARG A 103 -26.09 7.29 8.63
CA ARG A 103 -25.07 6.65 7.80
C ARG A 103 -24.32 5.55 8.56
N ALA A 104 -24.08 5.77 9.85
CA ALA A 104 -23.49 4.79 10.74
C ALA A 104 -24.38 3.56 10.88
N ARG A 105 -25.68 3.75 11.16
CA ARG A 105 -26.67 2.64 11.22
C ARG A 105 -26.73 1.85 9.92
N LEU A 106 -26.69 2.53 8.78
CA LEU A 106 -26.69 1.90 7.45
C LEU A 106 -25.44 1.04 7.21
N LEU A 107 -24.28 1.48 7.69
CA LEU A 107 -22.99 0.88 7.34
C LEU A 107 -22.45 -0.13 8.35
N ILE A 108 -22.93 -0.17 9.59
CA ILE A 108 -22.43 -1.08 10.64
C ILE A 108 -22.35 -2.54 10.17
N THR A 109 -23.34 -3.02 9.42
CA THR A 109 -23.38 -4.40 8.90
C THR A 109 -22.54 -4.61 7.64
N GLN A 110 -21.99 -3.54 7.07
CA GLN A 110 -21.19 -3.54 5.85
C GLN A 110 -19.68 -3.44 6.13
N VAL A 111 -19.27 -3.12 7.36
CA VAL A 111 -17.85 -2.99 7.71
C VAL A 111 -17.20 -4.36 7.80
N ASP A 112 -16.26 -4.61 6.91
CA ASP A 112 -15.39 -5.78 6.95
C ASP A 112 -14.00 -5.45 6.40
N ARG A 113 -13.10 -6.43 6.48
CA ARG A 113 -11.74 -6.36 5.94
C ARG A 113 -11.72 -5.90 4.47
N LYS A 114 -12.63 -6.42 3.63
CA LYS A 114 -12.64 -6.16 2.18
C LYS A 114 -13.04 -4.71 1.87
N LEU A 115 -13.91 -4.11 2.68
CA LEU A 115 -14.30 -2.70 2.56
C LEU A 115 -13.11 -1.76 2.77
N VAL A 116 -12.33 -1.99 3.83
CA VAL A 116 -11.25 -1.08 4.24
C VAL A 116 -9.90 -1.38 3.58
N LYS A 117 -9.64 -2.63 3.16
CA LYS A 117 -8.32 -3.10 2.66
C LYS A 117 -7.70 -2.15 1.66
N GLN A 118 -8.42 -1.80 0.59
CA GLN A 118 -7.87 -0.97 -0.48
C GLN A 118 -7.52 0.45 0.01
N THR A 119 -8.39 1.05 0.82
CA THR A 119 -8.18 2.39 1.35
C THR A 119 -7.02 2.43 2.32
N VAL A 120 -6.91 1.46 3.23
CA VAL A 120 -5.76 1.33 4.14
C VAL A 120 -4.46 1.17 3.34
N MET A 121 -4.43 0.21 2.42
CA MET A 121 -3.24 -0.10 1.61
C MET A 121 -2.76 1.09 0.79
N THR A 122 -3.66 1.90 0.27
CA THR A 122 -3.28 3.03 -0.62
C THR A 122 -3.12 4.36 0.09
N SER A 123 -3.66 4.52 1.32
CA SER A 123 -3.54 5.76 2.09
C SER A 123 -2.10 6.05 2.51
N VAL A 124 -1.32 5.02 2.83
CA VAL A 124 0.11 5.16 3.11
C VAL A 124 0.94 5.57 1.89
N TYR A 125 0.39 5.33 0.69
CA TYR A 125 0.95 5.78 -0.56
C TYR A 125 0.29 7.08 -1.07
N GLY A 126 -0.22 7.90 -0.15
CA GLY A 126 -0.62 9.28 -0.46
C GLY A 126 -1.97 9.40 -1.17
N VAL A 127 -2.83 8.39 -1.08
CA VAL A 127 -4.23 8.53 -1.52
C VAL A 127 -4.91 9.64 -0.73
N THR A 128 -5.51 10.57 -1.48
CA THR A 128 -6.31 11.66 -0.91
C THR A 128 -7.66 11.15 -0.41
N TYR A 129 -8.33 11.94 0.44
CA TYR A 129 -9.70 11.67 0.88
C TYR A 129 -10.67 11.34 -0.28
N ILE A 130 -10.56 12.05 -1.41
CA ILE A 130 -11.39 11.82 -2.60
C ILE A 130 -11.14 10.41 -3.15
N GLY A 131 -9.87 10.03 -3.28
CA GLY A 131 -9.49 8.68 -3.74
C GLY A 131 -9.95 7.58 -2.78
N ALA A 132 -9.79 7.80 -1.47
CA ALA A 132 -10.26 6.88 -0.43
C ALA A 132 -11.78 6.66 -0.51
N ARG A 133 -12.56 7.75 -0.62
CA ARG A 133 -14.01 7.70 -0.84
C ARG A 133 -14.35 6.90 -2.10
N ASP A 134 -13.67 7.14 -3.21
CA ASP A 134 -13.99 6.48 -4.48
C ASP A 134 -13.65 4.98 -4.48
N GLN A 135 -12.66 4.56 -3.70
CA GLN A 135 -12.37 3.15 -3.46
C GLN A 135 -13.48 2.50 -2.63
N ILE A 136 -13.87 3.12 -1.52
CA ILE A 136 -14.97 2.62 -0.67
C ILE A 136 -16.29 2.60 -1.44
N LYS A 137 -16.60 3.65 -2.21
CA LYS A 137 -17.83 3.72 -3.02
C LYS A 137 -17.93 2.54 -3.99
N ARG A 138 -16.83 2.18 -4.66
CA ARG A 138 -16.78 1.00 -5.54
C ARG A 138 -17.11 -0.28 -4.76
N ARG A 139 -16.50 -0.47 -3.59
CA ARG A 139 -16.75 -1.66 -2.74
C ARG A 139 -18.17 -1.73 -2.19
N LEU A 140 -18.80 -0.60 -1.86
CA LEU A 140 -20.19 -0.55 -1.44
C LEU A 140 -21.13 -0.81 -2.63
N LYS A 141 -20.81 -0.26 -3.80
CA LYS A 141 -21.57 -0.49 -5.04
C LYS A 141 -21.58 -1.96 -5.44
N ASP A 142 -20.44 -2.65 -5.35
CA ASP A 142 -20.31 -4.09 -5.65
C ASP A 142 -21.21 -4.96 -4.75
N ARG A 143 -21.59 -4.48 -3.55
CA ARG A 143 -22.49 -5.20 -2.65
C ARG A 143 -23.97 -5.00 -2.98
N GLY A 144 -24.32 -3.93 -3.70
CA GLY A 144 -25.71 -3.64 -4.09
C GLY A 144 -26.67 -3.35 -2.94
N THR A 145 -26.17 -3.02 -1.74
CA THR A 145 -27.00 -2.81 -0.54
C THR A 145 -27.60 -1.42 -0.42
N ILE A 146 -27.06 -0.44 -1.15
CA ILE A 146 -27.54 0.95 -1.18
C ILE A 146 -27.91 1.28 -2.62
N ALA A 147 -29.21 1.43 -2.89
CA ALA A 147 -29.73 1.64 -4.25
C ALA A 147 -29.65 3.11 -4.69
N ASP A 148 -29.82 4.06 -3.76
CA ASP A 148 -29.77 5.48 -4.06
C ASP A 148 -28.33 5.99 -4.18
N ASP A 149 -28.02 6.63 -5.32
CA ASP A 149 -26.66 7.08 -5.64
C ASP A 149 -26.17 8.23 -4.73
N ALA A 150 -27.09 9.07 -4.23
CA ALA A 150 -26.76 10.18 -3.35
C ALA A 150 -26.49 9.68 -1.92
N GLU A 151 -27.30 8.74 -1.42
CA GLU A 151 -27.07 8.03 -0.17
C GLU A 151 -25.78 7.23 -0.22
N LEU A 152 -25.53 6.49 -1.30
CA LEU A 152 -24.29 5.76 -1.52
C LEU A 152 -23.08 6.70 -1.46
N PHE A 153 -23.16 7.88 -2.08
CA PHE A 153 -22.11 8.88 -2.02
C PHE A 153 -21.91 9.40 -0.58
N GLY A 154 -22.98 9.71 0.14
CA GLY A 154 -22.95 10.16 1.53
C GLY A 154 -22.36 9.12 2.48
N ALA A 155 -22.80 7.86 2.35
CA ALA A 155 -22.29 6.71 3.08
C ALA A 155 -20.79 6.49 2.81
N SER A 156 -20.37 6.57 1.54
CA SER A 156 -18.95 6.46 1.15
C SER A 156 -18.09 7.57 1.74
N CYS A 157 -18.60 8.80 1.80
CA CYS A 157 -17.89 9.93 2.43
C CYS A 157 -17.66 9.68 3.93
N TYR A 158 -18.72 9.27 4.62
CA TYR A 158 -18.66 8.96 6.05
C TYR A 158 -17.70 7.79 6.32
N ALA A 159 -17.86 6.66 5.62
CA ALA A 159 -17.00 5.50 5.76
C ALA A 159 -15.52 5.82 5.48
N ALA A 160 -15.21 6.65 4.47
CA ALA A 160 -13.85 7.08 4.20
C ALA A 160 -13.26 7.92 5.33
N LYS A 161 -14.03 8.88 5.86
CA LYS A 161 -13.60 9.70 6.99
C LYS A 161 -13.33 8.86 8.23
N THR A 162 -14.24 7.94 8.56
CA THR A 162 -14.09 7.04 9.71
C THR A 162 -12.89 6.09 9.53
N THR A 163 -12.70 5.54 8.34
CA THR A 163 -11.54 4.68 8.02
C THR A 163 -10.21 5.41 8.16
N LEU A 164 -10.10 6.64 7.62
CA LEU A 164 -8.89 7.45 7.75
C LEU A 164 -8.64 7.90 9.19
N THR A 165 -9.70 8.11 9.98
CA THR A 165 -9.59 8.41 11.41
C THR A 165 -9.04 7.22 12.16
N ALA A 166 -9.63 6.02 11.98
CA ALA A 166 -9.14 4.79 12.58
C ALA A 166 -7.68 4.48 12.22
N LEU A 167 -7.31 4.66 10.94
CA LEU A 167 -5.92 4.50 10.49
C LEU A 167 -4.98 5.47 11.20
N GLY A 168 -5.37 6.75 11.33
CA GLY A 168 -4.56 7.77 11.97
C GLY A 168 -4.40 7.56 13.48
N GLU A 169 -5.41 7.02 14.16
CA GLU A 169 -5.35 6.65 15.58
C GLU A 169 -4.44 5.43 15.82
N MET A 170 -4.44 4.46 14.89
CA MET A 170 -3.62 3.25 15.02
C MET A 170 -2.15 3.47 14.62
N PHE A 171 -1.88 4.42 13.73
CA PHE A 171 -0.54 4.69 13.17
C PHE A 171 -0.18 6.17 13.29
N GLU A 172 -0.22 6.69 14.52
CA GLU A 172 0.05 8.10 14.82
C GLU A 172 1.47 8.51 14.40
N ALA A 173 2.47 7.66 14.67
CA ALA A 173 3.86 7.91 14.27
C ALA A 173 4.01 8.04 12.75
N ALA A 174 3.37 7.13 11.98
CA ALA A 174 3.35 7.19 10.52
C ALA A 174 2.72 8.50 10.03
N ARG A 175 1.60 8.91 10.64
CA ARG A 175 0.94 10.19 10.34
C ARG A 175 1.83 11.40 10.64
N GLY A 176 2.55 11.37 11.75
CA GLY A 176 3.54 12.39 12.11
C GLY A 176 4.62 12.54 11.03
N ILE A 177 5.24 11.43 10.62
CA ILE A 177 6.26 11.41 9.58
C ILE A 177 5.71 11.91 8.24
N MET A 178 4.53 11.44 7.83
CA MET A 178 3.86 11.91 6.60
C MET A 178 3.63 13.42 6.61
N SER A 179 3.17 13.97 7.73
CA SER A 179 2.96 15.41 7.89
C SER A 179 4.27 16.17 7.79
N TRP A 180 5.30 15.72 8.51
CA TRP A 180 6.62 16.33 8.52
C TRP A 180 7.24 16.36 7.11
N LEU A 181 7.26 15.23 6.40
CA LEU A 181 7.71 15.17 5.01
C LEU A 181 6.92 16.15 4.14
N GLY A 182 5.59 16.16 4.25
CA GLY A 182 4.75 17.08 3.49
C GLY A 182 5.04 18.56 3.76
N ASP A 183 5.36 18.92 5.00
CA ASP A 183 5.67 20.29 5.37
C ASP A 183 7.07 20.70 4.89
N CYS A 184 8.07 19.80 4.95
CA CYS A 184 9.38 19.99 4.32
C CYS A 184 9.23 20.23 2.80
N ALA A 185 8.47 19.37 2.11
CA ALA A 185 8.22 19.49 0.67
C ALA A 185 7.51 20.79 0.30
N LYS A 186 6.62 21.29 1.17
CA LYS A 186 5.96 22.58 0.98
C LYS A 186 6.96 23.74 1.02
N ILE A 187 7.86 23.75 2.00
CA ILE A 187 8.89 24.79 2.15
C ILE A 187 9.82 24.80 0.93
N ILE A 188 10.36 23.65 0.55
CA ILE A 188 11.26 23.51 -0.61
C ILE A 188 10.57 23.99 -1.90
N ALA A 189 9.35 23.51 -2.16
CA ALA A 189 8.64 23.85 -3.39
C ALA A 189 8.16 25.31 -3.44
N SER A 190 7.97 25.96 -2.29
CA SER A 190 7.66 27.40 -2.22
C SER A 190 8.79 28.28 -2.75
N GLU A 191 10.03 27.82 -2.63
CA GLU A 191 11.22 28.45 -3.25
C GLU A 191 11.39 28.07 -4.73
N ASN A 192 10.38 27.44 -5.33
CA ASN A 192 10.37 26.93 -6.71
C ASN A 192 11.42 25.84 -7.00
N GLU A 193 11.91 25.15 -5.97
CA GLU A 193 12.80 24.01 -6.11
C GLU A 193 12.01 22.67 -6.05
N PRO A 194 12.35 21.67 -6.87
CA PRO A 194 11.77 20.35 -6.75
C PRO A 194 12.33 19.63 -5.52
N VAL A 195 11.49 18.82 -4.87
CA VAL A 195 11.98 17.94 -3.80
C VAL A 195 12.89 16.88 -4.40
N ARG A 196 14.06 16.71 -3.78
CA ARG A 196 15.07 15.73 -4.15
C ARG A 196 15.69 15.10 -2.92
N TRP A 197 16.04 13.84 -3.01
CA TRP A 197 16.76 13.09 -1.97
C TRP A 197 17.61 12.01 -2.63
N THR A 198 18.47 11.36 -1.86
CA THR A 198 19.25 10.21 -2.31
C THR A 198 18.77 8.98 -1.54
N THR A 199 18.51 7.87 -2.22
CA THR A 199 18.13 6.63 -1.53
C THR A 199 19.29 6.10 -0.69
N PRO A 200 19.04 5.20 0.28
CA PRO A 200 20.11 4.52 1.02
C PRO A 200 21.13 3.76 0.15
N LEU A 201 20.78 3.46 -1.11
CA LEU A 201 21.67 2.84 -2.10
C LEU A 201 22.41 3.86 -2.99
N GLY A 202 22.28 5.16 -2.73
CA GLY A 202 22.98 6.20 -3.48
C GLY A 202 22.27 6.68 -4.75
N LEU A 203 21.03 6.23 -5.02
CA LEU A 203 20.28 6.66 -6.20
C LEU A 203 19.65 8.04 -5.96
N PRO A 204 19.98 9.08 -6.75
CA PRO A 204 19.31 10.37 -6.64
C PRO A 204 17.88 10.30 -7.17
N VAL A 205 16.93 10.80 -6.41
CA VAL A 205 15.51 10.88 -6.76
C VAL A 205 15.09 12.35 -6.80
N VAL A 206 14.39 12.75 -7.86
CA VAL A 206 13.87 14.11 -8.04
C VAL A 206 12.40 14.03 -8.43
N GLN A 207 11.53 14.72 -7.70
CA GLN A 207 10.11 14.78 -8.05
C GLN A 207 9.90 15.66 -9.29
N PRO A 208 9.35 15.13 -10.40
CA PRO A 208 9.25 15.85 -11.68
C PRO A 208 8.05 16.81 -11.74
N TYR A 209 7.38 17.09 -10.62
CA TYR A 209 6.09 17.79 -10.64
C TYR A 209 6.24 19.29 -10.90
N ARG A 210 6.20 19.64 -12.19
CA ARG A 210 6.24 21.01 -12.74
C ARG A 210 4.93 21.37 -13.41
N LYS A 211 4.61 22.66 -13.47
CA LYS A 211 3.40 23.16 -14.14
C LYS A 211 3.56 22.91 -15.63
N LEU A 212 2.51 22.37 -16.26
CA LEU A 212 2.45 22.18 -17.70
C LEU A 212 1.97 23.47 -18.37
N GLY A 213 2.76 23.97 -19.31
CA GLY A 213 2.42 25.04 -20.24
C GLY A 213 1.93 24.48 -21.57
N ARG A 214 1.23 25.30 -22.33
CA ARG A 214 0.84 24.99 -23.71
C ARG A 214 1.93 25.48 -24.66
N HIS A 215 2.36 24.63 -25.58
CA HIS A 215 3.29 24.97 -26.64
C HIS A 215 2.61 24.75 -27.99
N LEU A 216 2.39 25.83 -28.73
CA LEU A 216 1.74 25.81 -30.02
C LEU A 216 2.79 25.60 -31.13
N VAL A 217 2.67 24.50 -31.86
CA VAL A 217 3.54 24.19 -33.00
C VAL A 217 2.72 24.35 -34.28
N LYS A 218 3.02 25.39 -35.05
CA LYS A 218 2.40 25.60 -36.36
C LYS A 218 3.04 24.64 -37.36
N THR A 219 2.23 23.78 -37.94
CA THR A 219 2.60 22.88 -39.05
C THR A 219 1.95 23.36 -40.34
N SER A 220 2.27 22.71 -41.47
CA SER A 220 1.63 23.00 -42.77
C SER A 220 0.13 22.67 -42.81
N LEU A 221 -0.34 21.74 -41.97
CA LEU A 221 -1.74 21.30 -41.94
C LEU A 221 -2.57 22.00 -40.87
N GLN A 222 -1.99 22.22 -39.68
CA GLN A 222 -2.70 22.78 -38.51
C GLN A 222 -1.74 23.29 -37.43
N VAL A 223 -2.30 23.90 -36.38
CA VAL A 223 -1.55 24.24 -35.16
C VAL A 223 -1.75 23.12 -34.13
N LEU A 224 -0.67 22.42 -33.78
CA LEU A 224 -0.67 21.41 -32.72
C LEU A 224 -0.49 22.09 -31.36
N THR A 225 -1.34 21.76 -30.39
CA THR A 225 -1.17 22.21 -29.00
C THR A 225 -0.51 21.09 -28.20
N LEU A 226 0.79 21.23 -27.93
CA LEU A 226 1.55 20.30 -27.10
C LEU A 226 1.58 20.78 -25.65
N GLN A 227 1.71 19.84 -24.72
CA GLN A 227 2.01 20.16 -23.32
C GLN A 227 3.53 20.09 -23.12
N ARG A 228 4.09 21.13 -22.49
CA ARG A 228 5.51 21.20 -22.14
C ARG A 228 5.65 21.63 -20.68
N GLU A 229 6.56 21.01 -19.95
CA GLU A 229 6.89 21.43 -18.60
C GLU A 229 7.45 22.86 -18.58
N THR A 230 7.05 23.63 -17.59
CA THR A 230 7.59 24.97 -17.32
C THR A 230 8.61 24.90 -16.19
N GLU A 231 9.33 26.00 -15.98
CA GLU A 231 10.24 26.13 -14.83
C GLU A 231 9.54 26.24 -13.47
N LYS A 232 8.20 26.36 -13.45
CA LYS A 232 7.45 26.52 -12.22
C LYS A 232 7.07 25.19 -11.60
N VAL A 233 7.49 24.96 -10.37
CA VAL A 233 7.18 23.75 -9.60
C VAL A 233 5.71 23.76 -9.13
N MET A 234 5.09 22.58 -9.08
CA MET A 234 3.73 22.41 -8.54
C MET A 234 3.77 22.11 -7.03
N VAL A 235 3.80 23.17 -6.20
CA VAL A 235 3.88 23.08 -4.73
C VAL A 235 2.91 22.05 -4.14
N LYS A 236 1.63 22.09 -4.54
CA LYS A 236 0.61 21.15 -4.04
C LYS A 236 0.98 19.70 -4.34
N ARG A 237 1.46 19.40 -5.56
CA ARG A 237 1.80 18.04 -5.97
C ARG A 237 3.08 17.56 -5.30
N GLN A 238 4.10 18.40 -5.22
CA GLN A 238 5.35 18.12 -4.50
C GLN A 238 5.06 17.71 -3.05
N ARG A 239 4.26 18.49 -2.33
CA ARG A 239 3.82 18.21 -0.96
C ARG A 239 3.11 16.87 -0.82
N THR A 240 2.10 16.61 -1.64
CA THR A 240 1.28 15.40 -1.50
C THR A 240 1.97 14.12 -1.95
N ALA A 241 2.96 14.24 -2.85
CA ALA A 241 3.62 13.09 -3.44
C ALA A 241 4.95 12.75 -2.75
N PHE A 242 5.51 13.64 -1.93
CA PHE A 242 6.78 13.36 -1.28
C PHE A 242 6.71 12.19 -0.29
N PRO A 243 5.76 12.13 0.67
CA PRO A 243 5.66 10.97 1.57
C PRO A 243 5.58 9.62 0.85
N PRO A 244 4.70 9.40 -0.15
CA PRO A 244 4.63 8.12 -0.82
C PRO A 244 5.84 7.81 -1.68
N ASN A 245 6.40 8.79 -2.40
CA ASN A 245 7.59 8.56 -3.21
C ASN A 245 8.80 8.23 -2.34
N PHE A 246 8.91 8.85 -1.16
CA PHE A 246 9.96 8.55 -0.20
C PHE A 246 9.85 7.10 0.29
N VAL A 247 8.67 6.66 0.74
CA VAL A 247 8.46 5.27 1.18
C VAL A 247 8.68 4.26 0.04
N HIS A 248 8.19 4.55 -1.17
CA HIS A 248 8.48 3.69 -2.34
C HIS A 248 9.97 3.60 -2.65
N SER A 249 10.74 4.67 -2.43
CA SER A 249 12.19 4.62 -2.61
C SER A 249 12.88 3.73 -1.57
N LEU A 250 12.31 3.61 -0.35
CA LEU A 250 12.77 2.68 0.67
C LEU A 250 12.36 1.23 0.36
N ASP A 251 11.14 1.00 -0.15
CA ASP A 251 10.71 -0.31 -0.63
C ASP A 251 11.64 -0.81 -1.74
N GLY A 252 11.93 0.06 -2.72
CA GLY A 252 12.80 -0.28 -3.84
C GLY A 252 14.23 -0.55 -3.38
N SER A 253 14.71 0.20 -2.38
CA SER A 253 16.02 -0.03 -1.78
C SER A 253 16.08 -1.39 -1.07
N HIS A 254 15.07 -1.72 -0.26
CA HIS A 254 14.99 -3.01 0.43
C HIS A 254 14.90 -4.19 -0.55
N MET A 255 14.08 -4.07 -1.60
CA MET A 255 13.97 -5.08 -2.66
C MET A 255 15.32 -5.29 -3.34
N MET A 256 16.01 -4.22 -3.73
CA MET A 256 17.33 -4.31 -4.38
C MET A 256 18.39 -4.93 -3.46
N MET A 257 18.44 -4.53 -2.19
CA MET A 257 19.33 -5.12 -1.17
C MET A 257 19.09 -6.62 -1.03
N THR A 258 17.82 -7.02 -0.95
CA THR A 258 17.40 -8.43 -0.86
C THR A 258 17.78 -9.20 -2.12
N ALA A 259 17.47 -8.67 -3.31
CA ALA A 259 17.78 -9.31 -4.58
C ALA A 259 19.29 -9.57 -4.78
N VAL A 260 20.13 -8.58 -4.45
CA VAL A 260 21.60 -8.72 -4.52
C VAL A 260 22.09 -9.78 -3.54
N ALA A 261 21.55 -9.81 -2.32
CA ALA A 261 21.92 -10.79 -1.31
C ALA A 261 21.47 -12.22 -1.69
N CYS A 262 20.24 -12.39 -2.19
CA CYS A 262 19.75 -13.66 -2.74
C CYS A 262 20.66 -14.15 -3.87
N LYS A 263 21.04 -13.27 -4.80
CA LYS A 263 21.94 -13.65 -5.90
C LYS A 263 23.31 -14.12 -5.41
N ARG A 264 23.87 -13.47 -4.38
CA ARG A 264 25.14 -13.89 -3.76
C ARG A 264 25.03 -15.23 -3.03
N ALA A 265 23.86 -15.53 -2.46
CA ALA A 265 23.56 -16.81 -1.82
C ALA A 265 23.19 -17.92 -2.84
N GLY A 266 23.14 -17.62 -4.14
CA GLY A 266 22.86 -18.60 -5.20
C GLY A 266 21.38 -18.78 -5.52
N LEU A 267 20.49 -17.96 -4.96
CA LEU A 267 19.05 -18.06 -5.17
C LEU A 267 18.63 -17.35 -6.47
N ASN A 268 17.59 -17.87 -7.11
CA ASN A 268 16.85 -17.14 -8.13
C ASN A 268 15.82 -16.23 -7.46
N PHE A 269 15.83 -14.95 -7.81
CA PHE A 269 14.93 -13.95 -7.22
C PHE A 269 14.15 -13.24 -8.32
N ALA A 270 12.84 -13.08 -8.11
CA ALA A 270 12.00 -12.13 -8.83
C ALA A 270 11.21 -11.30 -7.82
N GLY A 271 11.00 -10.02 -8.12
CA GLY A 271 10.25 -9.12 -7.26
C GLY A 271 9.18 -8.38 -8.04
N VAL A 272 7.97 -8.35 -7.50
CA VAL A 272 6.89 -7.46 -7.95
C VAL A 272 6.59 -6.52 -6.80
N HIS A 273 7.31 -5.38 -6.76
CA HIS A 273 7.29 -4.45 -5.63
C HIS A 273 7.56 -5.16 -4.30
N ASP A 274 6.55 -5.29 -3.43
CA ASP A 274 6.62 -5.88 -2.09
C ASP A 274 6.39 -7.40 -2.04
N SER A 275 6.24 -8.05 -3.21
CA SER A 275 6.12 -9.51 -3.33
C SER A 275 7.40 -10.12 -3.89
N TYR A 276 8.10 -10.94 -3.09
CA TYR A 276 9.40 -11.55 -3.40
C TYR A 276 9.27 -13.04 -3.69
N TRP A 277 9.80 -13.48 -4.81
CA TRP A 277 9.56 -14.79 -5.37
C TRP A 277 10.87 -15.54 -5.57
N THR A 278 10.88 -16.81 -5.17
CA THR A 278 12.00 -17.74 -5.39
C THR A 278 11.48 -19.17 -5.55
N HIS A 279 12.36 -20.14 -5.76
CA HIS A 279 11.96 -21.56 -5.81
C HIS A 279 11.52 -22.06 -4.44
N ALA A 280 10.62 -23.03 -4.39
CA ALA A 280 10.08 -23.56 -3.14
C ALA A 280 11.15 -24.02 -2.13
N CYS A 281 12.27 -24.57 -2.61
CA CYS A 281 13.39 -25.01 -1.78
C CYS A 281 14.21 -23.86 -1.15
N ASP A 282 14.09 -22.65 -1.71
CA ASP A 282 14.91 -21.49 -1.36
C ASP A 282 14.15 -20.48 -0.48
N VAL A 283 12.85 -20.72 -0.23
CA VAL A 283 11.95 -19.78 0.46
C VAL A 283 12.44 -19.43 1.86
N ASP A 284 12.91 -20.43 2.64
CA ASP A 284 13.36 -20.21 4.01
C ASP A 284 14.62 -19.34 4.06
N GLU A 285 15.55 -19.55 3.13
CA GLU A 285 16.78 -18.77 3.03
C GLU A 285 16.49 -17.35 2.51
N MET A 286 15.63 -17.20 1.51
CA MET A 286 15.14 -15.87 1.08
C MET A 286 14.47 -15.13 2.24
N ASN A 287 13.70 -15.84 3.06
CA ASN A 287 13.04 -15.31 4.25
C ASN A 287 14.05 -14.78 5.28
N ARG A 288 15.14 -15.51 5.53
CA ARG A 288 16.23 -15.02 6.40
C ARG A 288 16.85 -13.75 5.82
N ILE A 289 17.24 -13.78 4.55
CA ILE A 289 17.89 -12.66 3.85
C ILE A 289 17.00 -11.41 3.86
N LEU A 290 15.69 -11.53 3.56
CA LEU A 290 14.81 -10.37 3.48
C LEU A 290 14.73 -9.63 4.83
N ARG A 291 14.66 -10.38 5.94
CA ARG A 291 14.57 -9.82 7.30
C ARG A 291 15.87 -9.13 7.68
N GLU A 292 17.01 -9.76 7.39
CA GLU A 292 18.34 -9.18 7.62
C GLU A 292 18.51 -7.87 6.85
N LYS A 293 18.15 -7.83 5.57
CA LYS A 293 18.26 -6.62 4.75
C LYS A 293 17.28 -5.52 5.16
N PHE A 294 16.12 -5.87 5.70
CA PHE A 294 15.20 -4.89 6.27
C PHE A 294 15.80 -4.26 7.54
N VAL A 295 16.39 -5.06 8.42
CA VAL A 295 17.08 -4.55 9.63
C VAL A 295 18.25 -3.66 9.24
N GLU A 296 19.14 -4.12 8.36
CA GLU A 296 20.31 -3.37 7.88
C GLU A 296 19.91 -2.00 7.29
N LEU A 297 18.85 -1.95 6.47
CA LEU A 297 18.33 -0.69 5.93
C LEU A 297 17.99 0.30 7.05
N TYR A 298 17.28 -0.19 8.08
CA TYR A 298 16.78 0.63 9.19
C TYR A 298 17.74 0.77 10.38
N GLU A 299 18.94 0.18 10.34
CA GLU A 299 20.03 0.52 11.27
C GLU A 299 20.59 1.91 10.99
N THR A 300 20.42 2.42 9.76
CA THR A 300 20.80 3.78 9.39
C THR A 300 19.76 4.82 9.84
N PRO A 301 20.19 6.03 10.23
CA PRO A 301 19.30 7.11 10.64
C PRO A 301 18.68 7.80 9.42
N ILE A 302 17.75 7.11 8.75
CA ILE A 302 17.18 7.51 7.44
C ILE A 302 16.49 8.88 7.47
N LEU A 303 15.85 9.26 8.59
CA LEU A 303 15.14 10.54 8.67
C LEU A 303 16.08 11.71 8.98
N GLU A 304 17.23 11.43 9.61
CA GLU A 304 18.24 12.41 9.97
C GLU A 304 19.23 12.73 8.83
N ASN A 305 19.47 11.76 7.94
CA ASN A 305 20.38 11.88 6.77
C ASN A 305 19.77 12.72 5.63
#